data_AF-A0A9D3ULF9-F1
#
_entry.id   AF-A0A9D3ULF9-F1
#
_cell.length_a   1.000
_cell.length_b   1.000
_cell.length_c   1.000
_cell.angle_alpha   90.00
_cell.angle_beta   90.00
_cell.angle_gamma   90.00
#
_symmetry.space_group_name_H-M   'P 1'
#
loop_
_entity.id
_entity.type
_entity.pdbx_description
1 polymer ?
#
loop_
_entity_poly.entity_id
_entity_poly.type
_entity_poly.pdbx_seq_one_letter_code
_entity_poly.pdbx_strand_id
1 'polypeptide(L)'
;MKKRQEKDIYHDMLKLDNREWCADPRRLKEFVGADYSEFFTKDNNLYHRYNIKEQFSKVHQGDMMYLINIVFDDEICQVVFVMPLLKVLGLEGLPILFYQKNLSIVGNLVRTFVRQLMSRDLDIAKFNSATLILIPKVANAKMVK
;
A
#
# COMPACT_ATOMS: atom_id res chain seq x y z
N MET A 1 -36.52 -9.95 1.35
CA MET A 1 -35.58 -10.30 2.44
C MET A 1 -34.84 -11.63 2.27
N LYS A 2 -34.81 -12.25 1.07
CA LYS A 2 -34.17 -13.57 0.85
C LYS A 2 -32.95 -13.59 -0.11
N LYS A 3 -32.40 -12.44 -0.51
CA LYS A 3 -31.24 -12.35 -1.42
C LYS A 3 -29.93 -11.92 -0.75
N ARG A 4 -29.93 -11.74 0.58
CA ARG A 4 -28.74 -11.29 1.33
C ARG A 4 -27.92 -12.46 1.93
N GLN A 5 -28.49 -13.66 2.06
CA GLN A 5 -27.82 -14.80 2.70
C GLN A 5 -26.92 -15.64 1.77
N GLU A 6 -27.04 -15.52 0.44
CA GLU A 6 -26.17 -16.28 -0.49
C GLU A 6 -24.80 -15.63 -0.73
N LYS A 7 -24.61 -14.36 -0.32
CA LYS A 7 -23.33 -13.64 -0.52
C LYS A 7 -22.35 -13.75 0.64
N ASP A 8 -22.76 -14.30 1.77
CA ASP A 8 -21.92 -14.36 2.98
C ASP A 8 -21.03 -15.62 3.05
N ILE A 9 -21.25 -16.61 2.17
CA ILE A 9 -20.55 -17.91 2.21
C ILE A 9 -19.12 -17.84 1.62
N TYR A 10 -18.86 -16.85 0.75
CA TYR A 10 -17.56 -16.71 0.07
C TYR A 10 -16.50 -15.96 0.89
N HIS A 11 -16.83 -15.44 2.07
CA HIS A 11 -15.87 -14.70 2.89
C HIS A 11 -14.89 -15.61 3.67
N ASP A 12 -15.24 -16.88 3.87
CA ASP A 12 -14.48 -17.83 4.70
C ASP A 12 -13.81 -18.95 3.89
N MET A 13 -13.82 -18.86 2.55
CA MET A 13 -13.23 -19.89 1.68
C MET A 13 -12.07 -19.34 0.86
N LEU A 14 -10.94 -20.07 0.85
CA LEU A 14 -9.82 -19.79 -0.05
C LEU A 14 -9.81 -20.81 -1.19
N LYS A 15 -9.38 -20.36 -2.37
CA LYS A 15 -9.19 -21.22 -3.52
C LYS A 15 -7.79 -21.81 -3.49
N LEU A 16 -7.70 -23.14 -3.48
CA LEU A 16 -6.46 -23.90 -3.51
C LEU A 16 -5.89 -23.96 -4.94
N ASP A 17 -4.64 -24.38 -5.08
CA ASP A 17 -3.94 -24.51 -6.38
C ASP A 17 -4.61 -25.50 -7.34
N ASN A 18 -5.22 -26.55 -6.80
CA ASN A 18 -6.02 -27.51 -7.56
C ASN A 18 -7.37 -26.93 -8.05
N ARG A 19 -7.58 -25.62 -7.86
CA ARG A 19 -8.78 -24.85 -8.20
C ARG A 19 -10.03 -25.19 -7.39
N GLU A 20 -9.90 -25.97 -6.32
CA GLU A 20 -10.97 -26.25 -5.37
C GLU A 20 -11.14 -25.11 -4.36
N TRP A 21 -12.37 -24.86 -3.93
CA TRP A 21 -12.68 -23.93 -2.84
C TRP A 21 -12.65 -24.69 -1.52
N CYS A 22 -11.88 -24.20 -0.54
CA CYS A 22 -11.74 -24.82 0.77
C CYS A 22 -12.23 -23.88 1.87
N ALA A 23 -13.09 -24.38 2.75
CA ALA A 23 -13.62 -23.68 3.92
C ALA A 23 -13.13 -24.28 5.25
N ASP A 24 -12.43 -25.43 5.20
CA ASP A 24 -11.98 -26.13 6.40
C ASP A 24 -10.79 -25.39 7.03
N PRO A 25 -10.93 -24.82 8.23
CA PRO A 25 -9.88 -24.03 8.86
C PRO A 25 -8.55 -24.79 9.03
N ARG A 26 -8.59 -26.12 9.19
CA ARG A 26 -7.37 -26.94 9.33
C ARG A 26 -6.60 -27.03 8.02
N ARG A 27 -7.31 -27.40 6.95
CA ARG A 27 -6.73 -27.44 5.59
C ARG A 27 -6.28 -26.08 5.12
N LEU A 28 -7.03 -25.02 5.43
CA LEU A 28 -6.63 -23.65 5.14
C LEU A 28 -5.37 -23.25 5.88
N LYS A 29 -5.25 -23.57 7.18
CA LYS A 29 -4.05 -23.31 7.97
C LYS A 29 -2.82 -24.03 7.40
N GLU A 30 -2.98 -25.28 6.97
CA GLU A 30 -1.90 -26.07 6.37
C GLU A 30 -1.49 -25.48 5.00
N PHE A 31 -2.46 -25.19 4.14
CA PHE A 31 -2.24 -24.61 2.82
C PHE A 31 -1.55 -23.23 2.91
N VAL A 32 -2.16 -22.30 3.63
CA VAL A 32 -1.63 -20.95 3.85
C VAL A 32 -0.27 -21.03 4.56
N GLY A 33 -0.12 -21.93 5.54
CA GLY A 33 1.13 -22.13 6.25
C GLY A 33 2.27 -22.61 5.34
N ALA A 34 2.00 -23.54 4.42
CA ALA A 34 2.98 -24.03 3.45
C ALA A 34 3.38 -22.92 2.47
N ASP A 35 2.41 -22.22 1.88
CA ASP A 35 2.64 -21.15 0.91
C ASP A 35 3.47 -20.01 1.50
N TYR A 36 3.07 -19.52 2.67
CA TYR A 36 3.81 -18.46 3.34
C TYR A 36 5.17 -18.94 3.84
N SER A 37 5.31 -20.20 4.25
CA SER A 37 6.62 -20.76 4.62
C SER A 37 7.55 -20.79 3.41
N GLU A 38 7.08 -21.20 2.23
CA GLU A 38 7.88 -21.17 1.00
C GLU A 38 8.26 -19.74 0.62
N PHE A 39 7.29 -18.82 0.59
CA PHE A 39 7.51 -17.41 0.29
C PHE A 39 8.46 -16.73 1.29
N PHE A 40 8.39 -17.14 2.56
CA PHE A 40 9.25 -16.69 3.64
C PHE A 40 10.43 -17.63 3.93
N THR A 41 10.82 -18.50 3.00
CA THR A 41 12.10 -19.21 3.05
C THR A 41 13.16 -18.43 2.27
N LYS A 42 14.42 -18.53 2.71
CA LYS A 42 15.55 -17.82 2.10
C LYS A 42 15.81 -18.39 0.70
N ASP A 43 15.64 -17.57 -0.33
CA ASP A 43 16.20 -17.86 -1.65
C ASP A 43 17.72 -17.67 -1.57
N ASN A 44 18.48 -18.71 -1.96
CA ASN A 44 19.94 -18.68 -1.97
C ASN A 44 20.50 -17.88 -3.17
N ASN A 45 19.65 -17.45 -4.12
CA ASN A 45 20.03 -16.57 -5.24
C ASN A 45 20.06 -15.08 -4.83
N LEU A 46 20.82 -14.74 -3.79
CA LEU A 46 20.93 -13.38 -3.22
C LEU A 46 21.49 -12.30 -4.17
N TYR A 47 21.79 -12.64 -5.42
CA TYR A 47 22.41 -11.74 -6.39
C TYR A 47 21.77 -11.79 -7.78
N HIS A 48 20.45 -12.04 -7.86
CA HIS A 48 19.77 -11.76 -9.12
C HIS A 48 19.71 -10.24 -9.33
N ARG A 49 20.74 -9.71 -9.98
CA ARG A 49 20.79 -8.32 -10.42
C ARG A 49 19.80 -8.21 -11.57
N TYR A 50 18.55 -7.87 -11.24
CA TYR A 50 17.56 -7.53 -12.25
C TYR A 50 18.19 -6.47 -13.16
N ASN A 51 18.33 -6.79 -14.45
CA ASN A 51 18.75 -5.81 -15.43
C ASN A 51 17.55 -4.91 -15.73
N ILE A 52 17.31 -3.97 -14.81
CA ILE A 52 16.18 -3.04 -14.87
C ILE A 52 16.41 -1.93 -15.90
N LYS A 53 17.62 -1.83 -16.46
CA LYS A 53 17.88 -0.91 -17.56
C LYS A 53 17.03 -1.37 -18.74
N GLU A 54 16.25 -0.44 -19.28
CA GLU A 54 15.40 -0.60 -20.48
C GLU A 54 14.07 -1.35 -20.30
N GLN A 55 13.71 -1.80 -19.09
CA GLN A 55 12.39 -2.43 -18.85
C GLN A 55 11.23 -1.43 -18.72
N PHE A 56 11.54 -0.15 -18.56
CA PHE A 56 10.54 0.90 -18.41
C PHE A 56 10.60 1.86 -19.59
N SER A 57 9.43 2.19 -20.14
CA SER A 57 9.30 3.24 -21.15
C SER A 57 9.78 4.57 -20.59
N LYS A 58 10.47 5.35 -21.42
CA LYS A 58 10.83 6.73 -21.06
C LYS A 58 9.53 7.54 -20.89
N VAL A 59 9.48 8.33 -19.83
CA VAL A 59 8.38 9.28 -19.60
C VAL A 59 8.31 10.22 -20.81
N HIS A 60 7.11 10.41 -21.35
CA HIS A 60 6.90 11.33 -22.46
C HIS A 60 7.25 12.77 -22.02
N GLN A 61 7.84 13.57 -22.92
CA GLN A 61 8.33 14.90 -22.55
C GLN A 61 7.22 15.82 -22.04
N GLY A 62 6.00 15.70 -22.57
CA GLY A 62 4.82 16.42 -22.09
C GLY A 62 4.44 16.05 -20.66
N ASP A 63 4.51 14.76 -20.31
CA ASP A 63 4.20 14.29 -18.96
C ASP A 63 5.30 14.73 -17.99
N MET A 64 6.55 14.71 -18.42
CA MET A 64 7.67 15.22 -17.63
C MET A 64 7.48 16.71 -17.31
N MET A 65 7.08 17.52 -18.29
CA MET A 65 6.79 18.94 -18.09
C MET A 65 5.62 19.15 -17.11
N TYR A 66 4.59 18.31 -17.18
CA TYR A 66 3.50 18.34 -16.20
C TYR A 66 3.99 18.01 -14.79
N LEU A 67 4.80 16.96 -14.63
CA LEU A 67 5.29 16.49 -13.32
C LEU A 67 6.23 17.46 -12.60
N ILE A 68 6.93 18.34 -13.34
CA ILE A 68 7.83 19.34 -12.76
C ILE A 68 7.14 20.69 -12.50
N ASN A 69 5.88 20.86 -12.91
CA ASN A 69 5.16 22.09 -12.71
C ASN A 69 4.81 22.33 -11.23
N ILE A 70 4.50 23.58 -10.93
CA ILE A 70 4.01 23.99 -9.61
C ILE A 70 2.63 23.37 -9.37
N VAL A 71 2.45 22.79 -8.19
CA VAL A 71 1.16 22.24 -7.76
C VAL A 71 0.22 23.39 -7.37
N PHE A 72 -0.99 23.38 -7.93
CA PHE A 72 -2.01 24.40 -7.64
C PHE A 72 -2.93 23.99 -6.48
N ASP A 73 -3.53 24.97 -5.81
CA ASP A 73 -4.43 24.74 -4.67
C ASP A 73 -5.66 23.91 -5.02
N ASP A 74 -6.23 24.15 -6.20
CA ASP A 74 -7.37 23.39 -6.68
C ASP A 74 -6.99 21.94 -7.00
N GLU A 75 -5.77 21.72 -7.51
CA GLU A 75 -5.23 20.38 -7.77
C GLU A 75 -5.10 19.59 -6.46
N ILE A 76 -4.57 20.22 -5.40
CA ILE A 76 -4.46 19.61 -4.07
C ILE A 76 -5.84 19.19 -3.56
N CYS A 77 -6.83 20.08 -3.65
CA CYS A 77 -8.18 19.78 -3.18
C CYS A 77 -8.87 18.70 -4.02
N GLN A 78 -8.74 18.75 -5.35
CA GLN A 78 -9.30 17.74 -6.24
C GLN A 78 -8.74 16.35 -5.93
N VAL A 79 -7.43 16.24 -5.73
CA VAL A 79 -6.79 14.98 -5.37
C VAL A 79 -7.36 14.42 -4.07
N VAL A 80 -7.60 15.25 -3.04
CA VAL A 80 -8.23 14.81 -1.78
C VAL A 80 -9.62 14.22 -2.02
N PHE A 81 -10.39 14.73 -2.98
CA PHE A 81 -11.72 14.20 -3.33
C PHE A 81 -11.70 12.91 -4.14
N VAL A 82 -10.68 12.72 -4.98
CA VAL A 82 -10.56 11.51 -5.81
C VAL A 82 -9.95 10.34 -5.02
N MET A 83 -9.23 10.60 -3.93
CA MET A 83 -8.64 9.54 -3.12
C MET A 83 -9.70 8.61 -2.47
N PRO A 84 -9.44 7.29 -2.37
CA PRO A 84 -10.35 6.35 -1.70
C PRO A 84 -10.59 6.73 -0.23
N LEU A 85 -11.86 6.65 0.21
CA LEU A 85 -12.31 7.15 1.51
C LEU A 85 -11.59 6.53 2.73
N LEU A 86 -11.25 5.24 2.63
CA LEU A 86 -10.60 4.46 3.69
C LEU A 86 -9.07 4.47 3.57
N LYS A 87 -8.51 5.18 2.59
CA LYS A 87 -7.07 5.37 2.53
C LYS A 87 -6.65 6.20 3.74
N VAL A 88 -5.56 5.79 4.37
CA VAL A 88 -4.98 6.47 5.53
C VAL A 88 -3.63 7.08 5.09
N LEU A 89 -3.38 8.32 5.49
CA LEU A 89 -2.14 9.03 5.18
C LEU A 89 -1.12 8.83 6.31
N GLY A 90 -0.33 7.77 6.22
CA GLY A 90 0.70 7.43 7.22
C GLY A 90 0.16 6.59 8.39
N LEU A 91 1.06 6.20 9.31
CA LEU A 91 0.72 5.31 10.44
C LEU A 91 -0.33 5.92 11.38
N GLU A 92 -0.22 7.23 11.59
CA GLU A 92 -1.09 8.04 12.47
C GLU A 92 -2.10 8.90 11.66
N GLY A 93 -2.27 8.60 10.38
CA GLY A 93 -3.13 9.39 9.51
C GLY A 93 -4.61 9.30 9.89
N LEU A 94 -5.36 10.37 9.65
CA LEU A 94 -6.82 10.27 9.60
C LEU A 94 -7.24 9.70 8.23
N PRO A 95 -8.38 9.00 8.14
CA PRO A 95 -8.91 8.56 6.85
C PRO A 95 -9.19 9.74 5.92
N ILE A 96 -9.05 9.55 4.60
CA ILE A 96 -9.36 10.58 3.60
C ILE A 96 -10.78 11.16 3.77
N LEU A 97 -11.74 10.35 4.22
CA LEU A 97 -13.10 10.80 4.54
C LEU A 97 -13.13 11.98 5.52
N PHE A 98 -12.22 12.03 6.50
CA PHE A 98 -12.12 13.15 7.44
C PHE A 98 -11.77 14.44 6.71
N TYR A 99 -10.76 14.40 5.85
CA TYR A 99 -10.28 15.58 5.10
C TYR A 99 -11.33 16.06 4.10
N GLN A 100 -12.01 15.15 3.41
CA GLN A 100 -13.11 15.50 2.49
C GLN A 100 -14.26 16.20 3.22
N LYS A 101 -14.68 15.67 4.37
CA LYS A 101 -15.79 16.24 5.16
C LYS A 101 -15.44 17.57 5.81
N ASN A 102 -14.19 17.77 6.21
CA ASN A 102 -13.75 18.94 6.95
C ASN A 102 -12.88 19.88 6.12
N LEU A 103 -12.94 19.79 4.78
CA LEU A 103 -12.05 20.53 3.90
C LEU A 103 -12.19 22.06 4.06
N SER A 104 -13.38 22.54 4.44
CA SER A 104 -13.61 23.95 4.77
C SER A 104 -12.82 24.43 5.99
N ILE A 105 -12.49 23.52 6.91
CA ILE A 105 -11.75 23.79 8.15
C ILE A 105 -10.26 23.54 7.94
N VAL A 106 -9.90 22.35 7.43
CA VAL A 106 -8.50 21.90 7.32
C VAL A 106 -7.86 22.20 5.97
N GLY A 107 -8.62 22.64 4.96
CA GLY A 107 -8.15 22.77 3.58
C GLY A 107 -6.98 23.74 3.44
N ASN A 108 -6.96 24.85 4.17
CA ASN A 108 -5.82 25.76 4.19
C ASN A 108 -4.56 25.08 4.74
N LEU A 109 -4.68 24.29 5.82
CA LEU A 109 -3.55 23.56 6.39
C LEU A 109 -3.01 22.51 5.41
N VAL A 110 -3.91 21.78 4.74
CA VAL A 110 -3.54 20.77 3.73
C VAL A 110 -2.78 21.43 2.57
N ARG A 111 -3.31 22.53 2.01
CA ARG A 111 -2.67 23.25 0.90
C ARG A 111 -1.31 23.81 1.28
N THR A 112 -1.19 24.42 2.45
CA THR A 112 0.10 24.95 2.94
C THR A 112 1.11 23.82 3.13
N PHE A 113 0.70 22.72 3.76
CA PHE A 113 1.56 21.56 3.97
C PHE A 113 2.09 20.98 2.65
N VAL A 114 1.20 20.73 1.68
CA VAL A 114 1.60 20.19 0.38
C VAL A 114 2.51 21.15 -0.38
N ARG A 115 2.26 22.46 -0.32
CA ARG A 115 3.15 23.46 -0.94
C ARG A 115 4.54 23.44 -0.32
N GLN A 116 4.63 23.47 1.01
CA GLN A 116 5.92 23.43 1.72
C GLN A 116 6.69 22.12 1.46
N LEU A 117 5.95 21.02 1.27
CA LEU A 117 6.55 19.73 0.88
C LEU A 117 7.15 19.80 -0.53
N MET A 118 6.42 20.37 -1.49
CA MET A 118 6.86 20.47 -2.88
C MET A 118 7.97 21.50 -3.10
N SER A 119 8.00 22.58 -2.32
CA SER A 119 9.08 23.57 -2.32
C SER A 119 10.35 23.10 -1.59
N ARG A 120 10.32 21.92 -0.96
CA ARG A 120 11.41 21.36 -0.12
C ARG A 120 11.70 22.19 1.14
N ASP A 121 10.74 22.97 1.61
CA ASP A 121 10.84 23.71 2.87
C ASP A 121 10.62 22.79 4.09
N LEU A 122 10.09 21.58 3.87
CA LEU A 122 9.93 20.55 4.89
C LEU A 122 11.00 19.47 4.76
N ASP A 123 11.52 19.06 5.93
CA ASP A 123 12.35 17.87 6.04
C ASP A 123 11.47 16.61 5.96
N ILE A 124 11.42 16.01 4.77
CA ILE A 124 10.63 14.82 4.46
C ILE A 124 11.00 13.64 5.38
N ALA A 125 12.26 13.58 5.86
CA ALA A 125 12.70 12.50 6.74
C ALA A 125 11.93 12.47 8.07
N LYS A 126 11.39 13.61 8.52
CA LYS A 126 10.58 13.69 9.74
C LYS A 126 9.20 13.07 9.60
N PHE A 127 8.69 12.95 8.37
CA PHE A 127 7.36 12.41 8.08
C PHE A 127 7.41 10.99 7.53
N ASN A 128 8.51 10.63 6.86
CA ASN A 128 8.69 9.32 6.26
C ASN A 128 9.37 8.35 7.25
N SER A 129 8.68 8.05 8.35
CA SER A 129 9.08 6.98 9.25
C SER A 129 8.50 5.65 8.75
N ALA A 130 9.35 4.65 8.60
CA ALA A 130 8.94 3.29 8.25
C ALA A 130 9.29 2.36 9.40
N THR A 131 8.30 1.63 9.92
CA THR A 131 8.56 0.52 10.83
C THR A 131 8.91 -0.71 10.00
N LEU A 132 10.17 -1.11 10.06
CA LEU A 132 10.64 -2.33 9.41
C LEU A 132 10.35 -3.53 10.32
N ILE A 133 9.41 -4.38 9.90
CA ILE A 133 9.16 -5.67 10.53
C ILE A 133 9.99 -6.71 9.78
N LEU A 134 11.02 -7.23 10.44
CA LEU A 134 11.83 -8.31 9.89
C LEU A 134 11.18 -9.65 10.23
N ILE A 135 10.82 -10.41 9.19
CA ILE A 135 10.34 -11.78 9.34
C ILE A 135 11.54 -12.71 9.09
N PRO A 136 12.04 -13.42 10.11
CA PRO A 136 13.13 -14.39 9.96
C PRO A 136 12.78 -15.43 8.91
N LYS A 137 13.66 -15.64 7.94
CA LYS A 137 13.51 -16.67 6.89
C LYS A 137 13.95 -18.07 7.38
N VAL A 138 13.88 -18.32 8.68
CA VAL A 138 14.26 -19.57 9.35
C VAL A 138 13.14 -19.99 10.29
N ALA A 139 12.94 -21.29 10.47
CA ALA A 139 11.84 -21.83 11.27
C ALA A 139 11.83 -21.34 12.73
N ASN A 140 13.01 -20.99 13.27
CA ASN A 140 13.15 -20.44 14.61
C ASN A 140 13.90 -19.10 14.59
N ALA A 141 13.16 -18.03 14.87
CA ALA A 141 13.67 -16.66 14.93
C ALA A 141 14.91 -16.51 15.83
N LYS A 142 15.03 -17.31 16.91
CA LYS A 142 16.16 -17.26 17.85
C LYS A 142 17.49 -17.76 17.23
N MET A 143 17.44 -18.37 16.06
CA MET A 143 18.63 -18.87 15.35
C MET A 143 19.25 -17.82 14.41
N VAL A 144 18.59 -16.68 14.20
CA VAL A 144 19.18 -15.53 13.49
C VAL A 144 20.13 -14.83 14.46
N LYS A 145 21.44 -14.87 14.14
CA LYS A 145 22.49 -14.16 14.89
C LYS A 145 22.55 -12.69 14.54
#